data_AF-A0A2M8GNN4-F1
#
_entry.id   AF-A0A2M8GNN4-F1
#
_cell.length_a   1.000
_cell.length_b   1.000
_cell.length_c   1.000
_cell.angle_alpha   90.00
_cell.angle_beta   90.00
_cell.angle_gamma   90.00
#
_symmetry.space_group_name_H-M   'P 1'
#
loop_
_entity.id
_entity.type
_entity.pdbx_description
1 polymer ?
#
loop_
_entity_poly.entity_id
_entity_poly.type
_entity_poly.pdbx_seq_one_letter_code
_entity_poly.pdbx_strand_id
1 'polypeptide(L)' 'MDLGQLINNQGLLGFFFKSFTLVFSVIYLLYAVVIYKQTQVMDKTLTTGGGKLIVFISFLQIILSFFIILLAIGFI' A
#
# COMPACT_ATOMS: atom_id res chain seq x y z
N MET A 1 28.50 -5.65 19.60
CA MET A 1 27.09 -5.32 19.88
C MET A 1 26.30 -6.60 19.72
N ASP A 2 25.70 -7.07 20.81
CA ASP A 2 24.91 -8.29 20.79
C ASP A 2 23.61 -8.08 20.00
N LEU A 3 23.26 -8.99 19.09
CA LEU A 3 22.03 -8.91 18.29
C LEU A 3 20.78 -8.79 19.19
N GLY A 4 20.84 -9.40 20.39
CA GLY A 4 19.80 -9.28 21.41
C GLY A 4 19.60 -7.87 21.96
N GLN A 5 20.63 -7.02 21.99
CA GLN A 5 20.50 -5.63 22.45
C GLN A 5 19.87 -4.70 21.40
N LEU A 6 20.07 -4.99 20.10
CA LEU A 6 19.39 -4.28 19.02
C LEU A 6 17.90 -4.61 18.96
N ILE A 7 17.54 -5.88 19.21
CA ILE A 7 16.14 -6.33 19.24
C ILE A 7 15.41 -5.80 20.47
N ASN A 8 16.09 -5.69 21.61
CA ASN A 8 15.49 -5.15 22.84
C ASN A 8 15.33 -3.63 22.83
N ASN A 9 15.96 -2.93 21.86
CA ASN A 9 15.80 -1.50 21.70
C ASN A 9 14.52 -1.19 20.88
N GLN A 10 13.39 -1.10 21.58
CA GLN A 10 12.07 -0.81 21.00
C GLN A 10 12.07 0.47 20.13
N GLY A 11 12.89 1.47 20.45
CA GLY A 11 12.98 2.70 19.67
C GLY A 11 13.59 2.48 18.28
N LEU A 12 14.70 1.75 18.20
CA LEU A 12 15.39 1.47 16.92
C LEU A 12 14.51 0.58 16.02
N LEU A 13 13.86 -0.41 16.62
CA LEU A 13 12.96 -1.33 15.93
C LEU A 13 11.69 -0.63 15.42
N GLY A 14 11.14 0.32 16.20
CA GLY A 14 10.03 1.18 15.76
C GLY A 14 10.41 2.08 14.59
N PHE A 15 11.56 2.75 14.65
CA PHE A 15 12.06 3.57 13.54
C PHE A 15 12.29 2.78 12.25
N PHE A 16 12.82 1.56 12.38
CA PHE A 16 12.99 0.65 11.25
C PHE A 16 11.63 0.32 10.61
N PHE A 17 10.65 -0.13 11.38
CA PHE A 17 9.33 -0.46 10.85
C PHE A 17 8.59 0.76 10.26
N LYS A 18 8.71 1.94 10.89
CA LYS A 18 8.13 3.18 10.36
C LYS A 18 8.68 3.50 8.98
N SER A 19 10.01 3.47 8.85
CA SER A 19 10.70 3.78 7.59
C SER A 19 10.35 2.77 6.49
N PHE A 20 10.34 1.48 6.83
CA PHE A 20 9.96 0.42 5.88
C PHE A 20 8.50 0.55 5.47
N THR A 21 7.58 0.71 6.42
CA THR A 21 6.15 0.89 6.14
C THR A 21 5.91 2.07 5.21
N LEU A 22 6.60 3.19 5.43
CA LEU A 22 6.52 4.35 4.56
C LEU A 22 6.94 4.01 3.12
N VAL A 23 8.12 3.42 2.92
CA VAL A 23 8.60 3.05 1.58
C VAL A 23 7.65 2.05 0.89
N PHE A 24 7.23 1.00 1.60
CA PHE A 24 6.34 -0.02 1.06
C PHE A 24 4.94 0.53 0.75
N SER A 25 4.43 1.47 1.54
CA SER A 25 3.13 2.10 1.28
C SER A 25 3.13 2.97 0.02
N VAL A 26 4.23 3.67 -0.26
CA VAL A 26 4.41 4.41 -1.52
C VAL A 26 4.48 3.47 -2.71
N ILE A 27 5.23 2.37 -2.61
CA ILE A 27 5.28 1.34 -3.65
C ILE A 27 3.90 0.72 -3.87
N TYR A 28 3.16 0.44 -2.80
CA TYR A 28 1.81 -0.11 -2.86
C TYR A 28 0.82 0.86 -3.52
N LEU A 29 0.93 2.17 -3.26
CA LEU A 29 0.14 3.19 -3.96
C LEU A 29 0.39 3.16 -5.48
N LEU A 30 1.67 3.12 -5.89
CA LEU A 30 2.01 3.04 -7.32
C LEU A 30 1.42 1.77 -7.96
N TYR A 31 1.54 0.63 -7.26
CA TYR A 31 0.93 -0.63 -7.68
C TYR A 31 -0.60 -0.51 -7.84
N ALA A 32 -1.29 0.05 -6.84
CA ALA A 32 -2.74 0.21 -6.87
C ALA A 32 -3.20 1.10 -8.05
N VAL A 33 -2.46 2.18 -8.34
CA VAL A 33 -2.73 3.05 -9.49
C VAL A 33 -2.56 2.30 -10.81
N VAL A 34 -1.49 1.52 -10.95
CA VAL A 34 -1.24 0.71 -12.15
C VAL A 34 -2.36 -0.31 -12.35
N ILE A 35 -2.74 -1.04 -11.29
CA ILE A 35 -3.84 -2.01 -11.35
C ILE A 35 -5.14 -1.32 -11.76
N TYR A 36 -5.49 -0.18 -11.15
CA TYR A 36 -6.69 0.55 -11.53
C TYR A 36 -6.73 0.92 -13.02
N LYS A 37 -5.60 1.39 -13.57
CA LYS A 37 -5.49 1.68 -15.01
C LYS A 37 -5.63 0.43 -15.87
N GLN A 38 -4.99 -0.68 -15.47
CA GLN A 38 -5.10 -1.95 -16.18
C GLN A 38 -6.54 -2.50 -16.15
N THR A 39 -7.22 -2.42 -15.02
CA THR A 39 -8.63 -2.83 -14.89
C THR A 39 -9.55 -1.98 -15.76
N GLN A 40 -9.30 -0.66 -15.88
CA GLN A 40 -10.07 0.19 -16.80
C GLN A 40 -9.87 -0.21 -18.27
N VAL A 41 -8.64 -0.57 -18.68
CA VAL A 41 -8.38 -1.05 -20.04
C VAL A 41 -9.03 -2.41 -20.27
N MET A 42 -8.98 -3.29 -19.28
CA MET A 42 -9.62 -4.60 -19.32
C MET A 42 -11.15 -4.48 -19.44
N ASP A 43 -11.80 -3.64 -18.64
CA ASP A 43 -13.25 -3.40 -18.65
C ASP A 43 -13.73 -2.85 -20.01
N LYS A 44 -12.92 -2.01 -20.67
CA LYS A 44 -13.21 -1.51 -22.02
C LYS A 44 -13.08 -2.57 -23.11
N THR A 45 -12.23 -3.57 -22.91
CA THR A 45 -11.90 -4.58 -23.92
C THR A 45 -12.78 -5.83 -23.78
N LEU A 46 -13.08 -6.21 -22.54
CA LEU A 46 -13.90 -7.37 -22.20
C LEU A 46 -15.26 -6.87 -21.70
N THR A 47 -16.30 -7.02 -22.53
CA THR A 47 -17.70 -6.77 -22.13
C THR A 47 -18.19 -7.86 -21.16
N THR A 48 -17.57 -7.93 -20.00
CA THR A 48 -17.93 -8.83 -18.91
C THR A 48 -18.70 -8.04 -17.86
N GLY A 49 -19.86 -8.55 -17.42
CA GLY A 49 -20.76 -7.81 -16.53
C GLY A 49 -20.17 -7.41 -15.17
N GLY A 50 -19.03 -7.99 -14.78
CA GLY A 50 -18.35 -7.74 -13.51
C GLY A 50 -17.29 -6.62 -13.53
N GLY A 51 -16.91 -6.08 -14.69
CA GLY A 51 -15.76 -5.18 -14.77
C GLY A 51 -15.91 -3.88 -13.96
N LYS A 52 -17.13 -3.34 -13.85
CA LYS A 52 -17.43 -2.18 -12.97
C LYS A 52 -17.12 -2.43 -11.49
N LEU A 53 -17.39 -3.63 -10.97
CA LEU A 53 -17.09 -3.97 -9.57
C LEU A 53 -15.59 -4.05 -9.34
N ILE A 54 -14.85 -4.63 -10.28
CA ILE A 54 -13.39 -4.74 -10.19
C ILE A 54 -12.76 -3.34 -10.23
N VAL A 55 -13.21 -2.46 -11.13
CA VAL A 55 -12.75 -1.05 -11.18
C VAL A 55 -12.99 -0.33 -9.86
N PHE A 56 -14.14 -0.55 -9.23
CA PHE A 56 -14.47 0.03 -7.92
C PHE A 56 -13.56 -0.49 -6.80
N ILE A 57 -13.28 -1.79 -6.76
CA ILE A 57 -12.35 -2.39 -5.79
C ILE A 57 -10.93 -1.84 -5.97
N SER A 58 -10.45 -1.73 -7.21
CA SER A 58 -9.13 -1.15 -7.50
C SER A 58 -9.05 0.33 -7.12
N PHE A 59 -10.15 1.07 -7.24
CA PHE A 59 -10.22 2.44 -6.73
C PHE A 59 -10.12 2.50 -5.20
N LEU A 60 -10.83 1.62 -4.49
CA LEU A 60 -10.72 1.50 -3.03
C LEU A 60 -9.29 1.16 -2.58
N GLN A 61 -8.56 0.32 -3.32
CA GLN A 61 -7.15 0.03 -3.03
C GLN A 61 -6.27 1.29 -3.05
N ILE A 62 -6.53 2.21 -3.98
CA ILE A 62 -5.83 3.51 -4.02
C ILE A 62 -6.14 4.30 -2.74
N ILE A 63 -7.40 4.40 -2.33
CA ILE A 63 -7.79 5.11 -1.10
C ILE A 63 -7.11 4.49 0.13
N LEU A 64 -7.13 3.16 0.24
CA LEU A 64 -6.47 2.45 1.34
C LEU A 64 -4.96 2.69 1.35
N SER A 65 -4.31 2.72 0.18
CA SER A 65 -2.88 3.02 0.11
C SER A 65 -2.55 4.43 0.61
N PHE A 66 -3.37 5.44 0.30
CA PHE A 66 -3.24 6.78 0.89
C PHE A 66 -3.43 6.77 2.40
N PHE A 67 -4.40 6.01 2.91
CA PHE A 67 -4.62 5.88 4.34
C PHE A 67 -3.43 5.26 5.06
N ILE A 68 -2.80 4.23 4.48
CA ILE A 68 -1.59 3.60 5.03
C ILE A 68 -0.44 4.61 5.06
N ILE A 69 -0.24 5.42 4.02
CA ILE A 69 0.80 6.47 4.00
C ILE A 69 0.57 7.48 5.14
N LEU A 70 -0.68 7.94 5.33
CA LEU A 70 -1.01 8.87 6.41
C LEU A 70 -0.75 8.26 7.80
N LEU A 71 -1.11 6.99 8.00
CA LEU A 71 -0.78 6.26 9.23
C LEU A 71 0.73 6.11 9.44
N ALA A 72 1.47 5.83 8.37
CA ALA A 72 2.92 5.65 8.43
C ALA A 72 3.68 6.94 8.79
N ILE A 73 3.11 8.10 8.45
CA ILE A 73 3.70 9.41 8.79
C ILE A 73 3.26 9.86 10.19
N GLY A 74 1.96 9.78 10.47
CA GLY A 74 1.34 10.43 11.63
C GLY A 74 1.22 9.57 12.89
N PHE A 75 1.21 8.23 12.78
CA PHE A 75 0.83 7.34 13.89
C PHE A 75 1.85 6.25 14.20
N ILE A 76 2.40 5.61 13.16
CA ILE A 76 3.54 4.68 13.23
C ILE A 76 4.81 5.52 13.26
#